data_AF-W5WFH3-F1
#
_entry.id   AF-W5WFH3-F1
#
_cell.length_a   1.000
_cell.length_b   1.000
_cell.length_c   1.000
_cell.angle_alpha   90.00
_cell.angle_beta   90.00
_cell.angle_gamma   90.00
#
_symmetry.space_group_name_H-M   'P 1'
#
loop_
_entity.id
_entity.type
_entity.pdbx_description
1 polymer ?
#
loop_
_entity_poly.entity_id
_entity_poly.type
_entity_poly.pdbx_seq_one_letter_code
_entity_poly.pdbx_strand_id
1 'polypeptide(L)'
;MTLTSKPFTLSIVVNNYYRCIDHGDVPAALSCFAANAVYRRPGYEALTGLASIEQYYHRTRIIGAGRHTIESLIEGEDEVAVRGSLVGRSREGLPLDVRFADFWRFRELLVVERNTYFDAAAV
;
A
#
# COMPACT_ATOMS: atom_id res chain seq x y z
N MET A 1 13.20 33.43 5.31
CA MET A 1 12.52 32.19 5.73
C MET A 1 12.44 31.32 4.48
N THR A 2 13.45 30.46 4.30
CA THR A 2 13.69 29.78 3.02
C THR A 2 12.78 28.56 2.95
N LEU A 3 11.84 28.55 2.01
CA LEU A 3 11.09 27.35 1.63
C LEU A 3 12.09 26.39 0.98
N THR A 4 12.67 25.52 1.79
CA THR A 4 13.46 24.40 1.29
C THR A 4 12.50 23.49 0.53
N SER A 5 12.64 23.45 -0.79
CA SER A 5 12.00 22.49 -1.67
C SER A 5 12.24 21.07 -1.12
N LYS A 6 11.19 20.36 -0.70
CA LYS A 6 11.26 18.96 -0.26
C LYS A 6 11.80 18.12 -1.44
N PRO A 7 13.03 17.57 -1.39
CA PRO A 7 13.51 16.70 -2.45
C PRO A 7 13.07 15.27 -2.14
N PHE A 8 12.43 14.63 -3.12
CA PHE A 8 11.87 13.26 -3.09
C PHE A 8 10.77 13.06 -2.03
N THR A 9 9.55 13.31 -2.45
CA THR A 9 8.34 13.25 -1.64
C THR A 9 7.93 11.79 -1.41
N LEU A 10 7.62 11.40 -0.18
CA LEU A 10 7.15 10.05 0.18
C LEU A 10 5.93 9.64 -0.65
N SER A 11 5.12 10.63 -1.04
CA SER A 11 4.03 10.51 -2.01
C SER A 11 4.44 9.91 -3.35
N ILE A 12 5.64 10.17 -3.87
CA ILE A 12 6.13 9.55 -5.11
C ILE A 12 6.35 8.05 -4.90
N VAL A 13 6.95 7.66 -3.77
CA VAL A 13 7.17 6.26 -3.40
C VAL A 13 5.83 5.52 -3.32
N VAL A 14 4.86 6.12 -2.63
CA VAL A 14 3.51 5.55 -2.45
C VAL A 14 2.74 5.47 -3.78
N ASN A 15 2.77 6.51 -4.62
CA ASN A 15 2.13 6.47 -5.94
C ASN A 15 2.77 5.41 -6.85
N ASN A 16 4.10 5.29 -6.81
CA ASN A 16 4.81 4.29 -7.59
C ASN A 16 4.45 2.86 -7.13
N TYR A 17 4.31 2.65 -5.82
CA TYR A 17 3.85 1.38 -5.27
C TYR A 17 2.48 0.97 -5.88
N TYR A 18 1.46 1.84 -5.87
CA TYR A 18 0.15 1.49 -6.44
C TYR A 18 0.22 1.22 -7.94
N ARG A 19 1.00 2.03 -8.68
CA ARG A 19 1.22 1.83 -10.11
C ARG A 19 1.83 0.45 -10.38
N CYS A 20 2.87 0.06 -9.65
CA CYS A 20 3.50 -1.25 -9.79
C CYS A 20 2.51 -2.38 -9.47
N ILE A 21 1.71 -2.27 -8.41
CA ILE A 21 0.66 -3.25 -8.09
C ILE A 21 -0.39 -3.36 -9.20
N ASP A 22 -0.85 -2.23 -9.77
CA ASP A 22 -1.83 -2.22 -10.87
C ASP A 22 -1.29 -2.87 -12.15
N HIS A 23 0.02 -2.76 -12.39
CA HIS A 23 0.71 -3.44 -13.49
C HIS A 23 1.09 -4.90 -13.18
N GLY A 24 0.84 -5.40 -11.97
CA GLY A 24 1.22 -6.74 -11.54
C GLY A 24 2.71 -6.92 -11.25
N ASP A 25 3.48 -5.82 -11.16
CA ASP A 25 4.91 -5.84 -10.85
C ASP A 25 5.12 -5.79 -9.33
N VAL A 26 4.85 -6.94 -8.68
CA VAL A 26 5.02 -7.11 -7.24
C VAL A 26 6.48 -6.86 -6.79
N PRO A 27 7.52 -7.38 -7.47
CA PRO A 27 8.90 -7.10 -7.07
C PRO A 27 9.23 -5.60 -7.05
N ALA A 28 8.83 -4.84 -8.10
CA ALA A 28 9.05 -3.40 -8.10
C ALA A 28 8.22 -2.69 -7.02
N ALA A 29 6.98 -3.13 -6.78
CA ALA A 29 6.14 -2.57 -5.72
C ALA A 29 6.77 -2.75 -4.33
N LEU A 30 7.35 -3.93 -4.05
CA LEU A 30 7.91 -4.24 -2.74
C LEU A 30 9.31 -3.69 -2.51
N SER A 31 9.97 -3.17 -3.54
CA SER A 31 11.31 -2.56 -3.45
C SER A 31 11.41 -1.36 -2.51
N CYS A 32 10.28 -0.71 -2.16
CA CYS A 32 10.26 0.40 -1.23
C CYS A 32 10.19 -0.02 0.25
N PHE A 33 9.98 -1.30 0.55
CA PHE A 33 9.87 -1.79 1.92
C PHE A 33 11.24 -2.05 2.55
N ALA A 34 11.40 -1.68 3.82
CA ALA A 34 12.52 -2.13 4.63
C ALA A 34 12.46 -3.65 4.83
N ALA A 35 13.62 -4.29 4.99
CA ALA A 35 13.72 -5.75 5.15
C ALA A 35 12.92 -6.28 6.35
N ASN A 36 12.77 -5.46 7.41
CA ASN A 36 12.03 -5.77 8.64
C ASN A 36 10.68 -5.04 8.72
N ALA A 37 10.14 -4.56 7.59
CA ALA A 37 8.88 -3.83 7.60
C ALA A 37 7.70 -4.66 8.11
N VAL A 38 6.70 -3.98 8.66
CA VAL A 38 5.45 -4.62 9.12
C VAL A 38 4.29 -4.20 8.23
N TYR A 39 3.52 -5.17 7.73
CA TYR A 39 2.29 -4.89 6.99
C TYR A 39 1.07 -5.44 7.74
N ARG A 40 0.10 -4.57 8.04
CA ARG A 40 -1.17 -4.91 8.71
C ARG A 40 -2.34 -4.73 7.76
N ARG A 41 -3.22 -5.71 7.73
CA ARG A 41 -4.42 -5.71 6.90
C ARG A 41 -5.55 -6.47 7.61
N PRO A 42 -6.81 -5.99 7.53
CA PRO A 42 -7.95 -6.63 8.18
C PRO A 42 -8.09 -8.10 7.78
N GLY A 43 -8.35 -8.96 8.77
CA GLY A 43 -8.53 -10.39 8.58
C GLY A 43 -7.25 -11.23 8.57
N TYR A 44 -6.07 -10.63 8.83
CA TYR A 44 -4.79 -11.33 8.85
C TYR A 44 -3.98 -10.97 10.11
N GLU A 45 -3.11 -11.87 10.54
CA GLU A 45 -2.01 -11.51 11.44
C GLU A 45 -1.06 -10.53 10.76
N ALA A 46 -0.26 -9.84 11.58
CA ALA A 46 0.73 -8.90 11.09
C ALA A 46 1.82 -9.62 10.27
N LEU A 47 2.02 -9.19 9.02
CA LEU A 47 3.10 -9.69 8.18
C LEU A 47 4.39 -8.98 8.59
N THR A 48 5.36 -9.71 9.10
CA THR A 48 6.62 -9.14 9.62
C THR A 48 7.80 -9.57 8.74
N GLY A 49 8.50 -8.58 8.19
CA GLY A 49 9.62 -8.75 7.28
C GLY A 49 9.21 -8.95 5.81
N LEU A 50 10.11 -8.57 4.91
CA LEU A 50 9.86 -8.54 3.47
C LEU A 50 9.42 -9.90 2.91
N ALA A 51 10.02 -11.00 3.39
CA ALA A 51 9.66 -12.35 2.95
C ALA A 51 8.19 -12.71 3.27
N SER A 52 7.68 -12.30 4.43
CA SER A 52 6.28 -12.53 4.81
C SER A 52 5.33 -11.70 3.93
N ILE A 53 5.71 -10.46 3.64
CA ILE A 53 4.97 -9.57 2.74
C ILE A 53 4.93 -10.15 1.32
N GLU A 54 6.07 -10.56 0.76
CA GLU A 54 6.16 -11.22 -0.55
C GLU A 54 5.29 -12.48 -0.62
N GLN A 55 5.38 -13.35 0.39
CA GLN A 55 4.57 -14.56 0.46
C GLN A 55 3.07 -14.25 0.42
N TYR A 56 2.63 -13.19 1.11
CA TYR A 56 1.24 -12.74 1.04
C TYR A 56 0.85 -12.37 -0.40
N TYR A 57 1.64 -11.55 -1.09
CA TYR A 57 1.34 -11.15 -2.48
C TYR A 57 1.31 -12.33 -3.46
N HIS A 58 2.07 -13.39 -3.23
CA HIS A 58 2.10 -14.55 -4.13
C HIS A 58 1.08 -15.64 -3.78
N ARG A 59 0.83 -15.89 -2.50
CA ARG A 59 0.08 -17.08 -2.06
C ARG A 59 -1.25 -16.78 -1.37
N THR A 60 -1.37 -15.63 -0.72
CA THR A 60 -2.51 -15.36 0.17
C THR A 60 -3.46 -14.27 -0.34
N ARG A 61 -2.93 -13.25 -1.03
CA ARG A 61 -3.69 -12.08 -1.45
C ARG A 61 -4.92 -12.46 -2.30
N ILE A 62 -6.11 -12.13 -1.79
CA ILE A 62 -7.40 -12.38 -2.48
C ILE A 62 -7.50 -11.59 -3.79
N ILE A 63 -7.06 -10.34 -3.79
CA ILE A 63 -7.07 -9.47 -4.98
C ILE A 63 -6.10 -10.04 -6.01
N GLY A 64 -6.63 -10.43 -7.18
CA GLY A 64 -5.84 -10.95 -8.29
C GLY A 64 -5.29 -9.83 -9.16
N ALA A 65 -6.18 -9.01 -9.71
CA ALA A 65 -5.85 -7.86 -10.55
C ALA A 65 -6.88 -6.74 -10.34
N GLY A 66 -6.50 -5.49 -10.59
CA GLY A 66 -7.38 -4.35 -10.42
C GLY A 66 -6.64 -3.04 -10.65
N ARG A 67 -7.36 -1.94 -10.54
CA ARG A 67 -6.81 -0.60 -10.65
C ARG A 67 -7.17 0.20 -9.41
N HIS A 68 -6.16 0.82 -8.79
CA HIS A 68 -6.38 1.77 -7.72
C HIS A 68 -6.75 3.14 -8.30
N THR A 69 -7.68 3.83 -7.64
CA THR A 69 -7.95 5.25 -7.85
C THR A 69 -7.63 5.97 -6.54
N ILE A 70 -6.63 6.83 -6.57
CA ILE A 70 -6.20 7.61 -5.39
C ILE A 70 -7.05 8.88 -5.33
N GLU A 71 -7.90 8.98 -4.33
CA GLU A 71 -8.79 10.13 -4.12
C GLU A 71 -8.11 11.22 -3.29
N SER A 72 -7.27 10.81 -2.33
CA SER A 72 -6.52 11.72 -1.48
C SER A 72 -5.23 11.06 -1.04
N LEU A 73 -4.15 11.85 -1.02
CA LEU A 73 -2.86 11.48 -0.47
C LEU A 73 -2.35 12.66 0.35
N ILE A 74 -2.08 12.42 1.63
CA ILE A 74 -1.58 13.42 2.57
C ILE A 74 -0.21 12.96 3.03
N GLU A 75 0.79 13.80 2.85
CA GLU A 75 2.17 13.53 3.23
C GLU A 75 2.57 14.35 4.45
N GLY A 76 3.01 13.66 5.51
CA GLY A 76 3.58 14.24 6.72
C GLY A 76 5.12 14.32 6.66
N GLU A 77 5.75 14.23 7.83
CA GLU A 77 7.21 14.19 7.94
C GLU A 77 7.76 12.79 7.62
N ASP A 78 7.28 11.77 8.33
CA ASP A 78 7.68 10.36 8.20
C ASP A 78 6.50 9.45 7.85
N GLU A 79 5.38 10.02 7.39
CA GLU A 79 4.16 9.27 7.13
C GLU A 79 3.42 9.73 5.88
N VAL A 80 2.65 8.80 5.28
CA VAL A 80 1.71 9.10 4.20
C VAL A 80 0.37 8.43 4.52
N ALA A 81 -0.71 9.19 4.45
CA ALA A 81 -2.06 8.66 4.49
C ALA A 81 -2.67 8.71 3.08
N VAL A 82 -3.34 7.63 2.70
CA VAL A 82 -3.99 7.48 1.40
C VAL A 82 -5.44 7.10 1.62
N ARG A 83 -6.33 7.71 0.84
CA ARG A 83 -7.72 7.26 0.70
C ARG A 83 -8.01 7.04 -0.78
N GLY A 84 -8.69 5.96 -1.10
CA GLY A 84 -8.98 5.62 -2.49
C GLY A 84 -9.95 4.45 -2.64
N SER A 85 -10.05 3.97 -3.87
CA SER A 85 -10.81 2.79 -4.21
C SER A 85 -10.00 1.84 -5.10
N LEU A 86 -10.40 0.58 -5.13
CA LEU A 86 -9.90 -0.44 -6.04
C LEU A 86 -11.09 -1.11 -6.73
N VAL A 87 -11.06 -1.11 -8.05
CA VAL A 87 -11.96 -1.90 -8.90
C VAL A 87 -11.14 -2.98 -9.59
N GLY A 88 -11.59 -4.22 -9.56
CA GLY A 88 -10.83 -5.34 -10.10
C GLY A 88 -11.52 -6.68 -9.97
N ARG A 89 -10.70 -7.73 -9.87
CA ARG A 89 -11.14 -9.12 -9.69
C ARG A 89 -10.28 -9.83 -8.66
N SER A 90 -10.89 -10.73 -7.91
CA SER A 90 -10.18 -11.68 -7.06
C SER A 90 -9.42 -12.71 -7.91
N ARG A 91 -8.58 -13.52 -7.26
CA ARG A 91 -7.93 -14.67 -7.89
C ARG A 91 -8.90 -15.71 -8.44
N GLU A 92 -10.11 -15.77 -7.91
CA GLU A 92 -11.19 -16.64 -8.40
C GLU A 92 -12.04 -15.97 -9.48
N GLY A 93 -11.67 -14.76 -9.92
CA GLY A 93 -12.37 -14.03 -10.98
C GLY A 93 -13.59 -13.23 -10.53
N LEU A 94 -14.00 -13.35 -9.26
CA LEU A 94 -15.10 -12.58 -8.68
C LEU A 94 -14.82 -11.07 -8.74
N PRO A 95 -15.78 -10.22 -9.12
CA PRO A 95 -15.61 -8.78 -9.17
C PRO A 95 -15.32 -8.23 -7.77
N LEU A 96 -14.44 -7.23 -7.70
CA LEU A 96 -14.11 -6.49 -6.50
C LEU A 96 -14.33 -5.00 -6.78
N ASP A 97 -15.02 -4.34 -5.87
CA ASP A 97 -15.15 -2.89 -5.80
C ASP A 97 -15.11 -2.52 -4.32
N VAL A 98 -14.01 -1.92 -3.88
CA VAL A 98 -13.76 -1.63 -2.48
C VAL A 98 -13.15 -0.25 -2.32
N ARG A 99 -13.53 0.43 -1.25
CA ARG A 99 -12.88 1.65 -0.78
C ARG A 99 -11.92 1.32 0.34
N PHE A 100 -10.82 2.06 0.43
CA PHE A 100 -9.77 1.80 1.38
C PHE A 100 -9.10 3.07 1.91
N ALA A 101 -8.44 2.91 3.05
CA ALA A 101 -7.45 3.84 3.55
C ALA A 101 -6.15 3.09 3.88
N ASP A 102 -5.01 3.62 3.44
CA ASP A 102 -3.69 3.10 3.80
C ASP A 102 -2.89 4.15 4.55
N PHE A 103 -2.25 3.74 5.64
CA PHE A 103 -1.32 4.55 6.40
C PHE A 103 0.08 3.94 6.29
N TRP A 104 1.05 4.75 5.93
CA TRP A 104 2.42 4.36 5.67
C TRP A 104 3.34 5.10 6.63
N ARG A 105 4.24 4.39 7.30
CA ARG A 105 5.35 4.99 8.05
C ARG A 105 6.66 4.71 7.34
N PHE A 106 7.53 5.71 7.36
CA PHE A 106 8.81 5.70 6.69
C PHE A 106 9.95 5.90 7.68
N ARG A 107 11.11 5.36 7.32
CA ARG A 107 12.41 5.79 7.83
C ARG A 107 13.22 6.17 6.59
N GLU A 108 13.52 7.46 6.46
CA GLU A 108 14.03 8.02 5.20
C GLU A 108 13.05 7.74 4.05
N LEU A 109 13.46 6.99 3.02
CA LEU A 109 12.61 6.62 1.88
C LEU A 109 12.08 5.18 1.93
N LEU A 110 12.40 4.43 2.99
CA LEU A 110 11.96 3.04 3.14
C LEU A 110 10.70 2.95 4.01
N VAL A 111 9.72 2.19 3.54
CA VAL A 111 8.50 1.85 4.28
C VAL A 111 8.87 0.89 5.40
N VAL A 112 8.64 1.30 6.65
CA VAL A 112 8.85 0.46 7.84
C VAL A 112 7.54 -0.11 8.38
N GLU A 113 6.42 0.54 8.13
CA GLU A 113 5.09 0.02 8.48
C GLU A 113 4.06 0.47 7.44
N ARG A 114 3.10 -0.41 7.15
CA ARG A 114 1.89 -0.07 6.41
C ARG A 114 0.68 -0.69 7.08
N ASN A 115 -0.39 0.08 7.21
CA ASN A 115 -1.67 -0.39 7.75
C ASN A 115 -2.77 -0.08 6.73
N THR A 116 -3.47 -1.11 6.27
CA THR A 116 -4.63 -0.97 5.39
C THR A 116 -5.93 -1.05 6.18
N TYR A 117 -6.93 -0.27 5.79
CA TYR A 117 -8.32 -0.36 6.22
C TYR A 117 -9.22 -0.42 4.99
N PHE A 118 -10.32 -1.18 5.08
CA PHE A 118 -11.36 -1.20 4.05
C PHE A 118 -12.64 -0.60 4.61
N ASP A 119 -13.41 0.06 3.75
CA ASP A 119 -14.77 0.42 4.09
C ASP A 119 -15.54 -0.87 4.40
N ALA A 120 -16.23 -0.87 5.53
CA ALA A 120 -17.14 -1.91 5.97
C ALA A 120 -18.42 -1.24 6.45
N ALA A 121 -19.51 -2.01 6.55
CA ALA A 121 -20.73 -1.52 7.16
C ALA A 121 -20.41 -0.97 8.57
N ALA A 122 -21.00 0.18 8.90
CA ALA A 122 -21.02 0.63 10.28
C ALA A 122 -21.77 -0.40 11.13
N VAL A 123 -21.35 -0.53 12.39
CA VAL A 123 -21.85 -1.49 13.39
C VAL A 123 -23.37 -1.68 13.38
#